data_AF-A0A815LUC5-F1
#
_entry.id   AF-A0A815LUC5-F1
#
_cell.length_a   1.000
_cell.length_b   1.000
_cell.length_c   1.000
_cell.angle_alpha   90.00
_cell.angle_beta   90.00
_cell.angle_gamma   90.00
#
_symmetry.space_group_name_H-M   'P 1'
#
loop_
_entity.id
_entity.type
_entity.pdbx_description
1 polymer ?
#
loop_
_entity_poly.entity_id
_entity_poly.type
_entity_poly.pdbx_seq_one_letter_code
_entity_poly.pdbx_strand_id
1 'polypeptide(L)'
;MWLGDIPTELQGLTIPEEKLISLYRHNSCIIKLQSPFHSTTTAQTALKGNCITFLQNVPNIVNSLPLTLADLCDTLKVIFIGARPPDRLHLKKVLTVRKKKIIQAL
;
A
#
# COMPACT_ATOMS: atom_id res chain seq x y z
N MET A 1 -8.69 -2.25 6.13
CA MET A 1 -9.09 -3.64 5.83
C MET A 1 -10.60 -3.66 5.84
N TRP A 2 -11.22 -3.80 4.67
CA TRP A 2 -12.68 -3.91 4.56
C TRP A 2 -13.08 -5.32 5.03
N LEU A 3 -14.09 -5.42 5.90
CA LEU A 3 -14.50 -6.68 6.54
C LEU A 3 -15.76 -7.29 5.90
N GLY A 4 -16.15 -6.85 4.69
CA GLY A 4 -17.28 -7.37 3.94
C GLY A 4 -16.93 -7.73 2.50
N ASP A 5 -17.96 -7.98 1.68
CA ASP A 5 -17.76 -8.23 0.26
C ASP A 5 -17.17 -7.00 -0.43
N ILE A 6 -16.07 -7.21 -1.14
CA ILE A 6 -15.38 -6.16 -1.89
C ILE A 6 -16.01 -6.13 -3.29
N PRO A 7 -16.48 -4.96 -3.78
CA PRO A 7 -16.98 -4.81 -5.15
C PRO A 7 -16.02 -5.39 -6.19
N THR A 8 -16.54 -5.96 -7.26
CA THR A 8 -15.75 -6.64 -8.31
C THR A 8 -14.69 -5.74 -8.94
N GLU A 9 -14.94 -4.44 -8.96
CA GLU A 9 -14.08 -3.39 -9.47
C GLU A 9 -12.87 -3.16 -8.56
N LEU A 10 -13.07 -3.25 -7.25
CA LEU A 10 -12.06 -3.06 -6.21
C LEU A 10 -11.27 -4.34 -5.91
N GLN A 11 -11.69 -5.49 -6.44
CA GLN A 11 -10.99 -6.75 -6.26
C GLN A 11 -9.68 -6.82 -7.07
N GLY A 12 -8.64 -7.32 -6.40
CA GLY A 12 -7.34 -7.61 -7.01
C GLY A 12 -6.51 -6.38 -7.35
N LEU A 13 -6.73 -5.26 -6.68
CA LEU A 13 -5.87 -4.09 -6.74
C LEU A 13 -4.53 -4.37 -6.05
N THR A 14 -3.45 -3.80 -6.58
CA THR A 14 -2.13 -3.83 -5.94
C THR A 14 -2.06 -2.78 -4.83
N ILE A 15 -1.12 -2.90 -3.88
CA ILE A 15 -0.94 -1.92 -2.80
C ILE A 15 -0.81 -0.48 -3.34
N PRO A 16 -0.01 -0.20 -4.40
CA PRO A 16 0.04 1.13 -4.99
C PRO A 16 -1.31 1.58 -5.57
N GLU A 17 -2.06 0.67 -6.21
CA GLU A 17 -3.37 0.97 -6.79
C GLU A 17 -4.40 1.30 -5.71
N GLU A 18 -4.45 0.53 -4.63
CA GLU A 18 -5.32 0.80 -3.49
C GLU A 18 -5.01 2.17 -2.86
N LYS A 19 -3.73 2.52 -2.73
CA LYS A 19 -3.31 3.83 -2.20
C LYS A 19 -3.70 4.98 -3.12
N LEU A 20 -3.67 4.77 -4.43
CA LEU A 20 -3.98 5.78 -5.44
C LEU A 20 -5.46 6.21 -5.40
N ILE A 21 -6.36 5.30 -5.06
CA ILE A 21 -7.82 5.55 -5.01
C ILE A 21 -8.38 5.57 -3.58
N SER A 22 -7.51 5.56 -2.57
CA SER A 22 -7.96 5.47 -1.18
C SER A 22 -8.63 6.76 -0.72
N LEU A 23 -9.85 6.64 -0.22
CA LEU A 23 -10.57 7.72 0.45
C LEU A 23 -9.90 8.15 1.77
N TYR A 24 -9.20 7.23 2.42
CA TYR A 24 -8.53 7.46 3.70
C TYR A 24 -7.01 7.40 3.51
N ARG A 25 -6.33 8.53 3.75
CA ARG A 25 -4.89 8.62 3.58
C ARG A 25 -4.19 8.33 4.90
N HIS A 26 -3.52 7.19 4.96
CA HIS A 26 -2.72 6.84 6.13
C HIS A 26 -1.34 7.52 6.04
N ASN A 27 -0.89 8.13 7.14
CA ASN A 27 0.49 8.63 7.25
C ASN A 27 1.52 7.50 7.26
N SER A 28 1.15 6.32 7.76
CA SER A 28 1.99 5.12 7.72
C SER A 28 1.15 3.86 7.69
N CYS A 29 1.54 2.90 6.84
CA CYS A 29 0.99 1.56 6.78
C CYS A 29 2.15 0.60 6.51
N ILE A 30 2.53 -0.17 7.54
CA ILE A 30 3.70 -1.05 7.47
C ILE A 30 3.22 -2.47 7.22
N ILE A 31 3.58 -3.00 6.06
CA ILE A 31 3.33 -4.39 5.68
C ILE A 31 4.66 -5.12 5.71
N LYS A 32 4.84 -5.98 6.72
CA LYS A 32 6.01 -6.84 6.83
C LYS A 32 5.72 -8.19 6.18
N LEU A 33 6.40 -8.48 5.08
CA LEU A 33 6.36 -9.81 4.47
C LEU A 33 7.37 -10.72 5.19
N GLN A 34 6.90 -11.85 5.70
CA GLN A 34 7.78 -12.86 6.30
C GLN A 34 8.25 -13.86 5.23
N SER A 35 9.55 -14.16 5.23
CA SER A 35 10.10 -15.23 4.40
C SER A 35 9.73 -16.59 4.99
N PRO A 36 9.48 -17.63 4.18
CA PRO A 36 9.34 -19.01 4.67
C PRO A 36 10.60 -19.50 5.41
N PHE A 37 11.76 -18.92 5.13
CA PHE A 37 13.07 -19.27 5.71
C PHE A 37 13.43 -18.41 6.94
N HIS A 38 12.43 -17.77 7.54
CA HIS A 38 12.66 -16.81 8.61
C HIS A 38 13.01 -17.50 9.94
N SER A 39 14.19 -17.21 10.50
CA SER A 39 14.56 -17.65 11.86
C SER A 39 13.76 -16.93 12.93
N THR A 40 13.12 -17.65 13.85
CA THR A 40 12.33 -17.06 14.95
C THR A 40 13.14 -16.14 15.86
N THR A 41 14.47 -16.32 15.93
CA THR A 41 15.38 -15.49 16.74
C THR A 41 15.64 -14.09 16.16
N THR A 42 15.47 -13.90 14.85
CA THR A 42 15.65 -12.59 14.19
C THR A 42 14.32 -11.95 13.80
N ALA A 43 13.20 -12.49 14.29
CA ALA A 43 11.87 -11.95 14.02
C ALA A 43 11.67 -10.65 14.79
N GLN A 44 11.49 -9.55 14.05
CA GLN A 44 10.70 -8.46 14.60
C GLN A 44 9.26 -8.97 14.79
N THR A 45 8.90 -9.19 16.05
CA THR A 45 7.61 -9.72 16.53
C THR A 45 6.54 -8.64 16.68
N ALA A 46 6.96 -7.41 16.97
CA ALA A 46 6.06 -6.27 17.15
C ALA A 46 6.70 -4.96 16.67
N LEU A 47 5.84 -3.99 16.38
CA LEU A 47 6.20 -2.59 16.21
C LEU A 47 5.57 -1.82 17.37
N LYS A 48 6.37 -1.05 18.12
CA LYS A 48 5.91 -0.20 19.21
C LYS A 48 6.21 1.26 18.86
N GLY A 49 5.21 2.13 19.01
CA GLY A 49 5.37 3.56 18.75
C GLY A 49 4.10 4.34 19.10
N ASN A 50 4.20 5.67 19.09
CA ASN A 50 3.06 6.55 19.28
C ASN A 50 2.28 6.70 17.95
N CYS A 51 0.96 6.65 18.02
CA CYS A 51 0.08 6.90 16.89
C CYS A 51 -0.79 8.12 17.19
N ILE A 52 -0.82 9.08 16.26
CA ILE A 52 -1.72 10.23 16.31
C ILE A 52 -2.58 10.18 15.05
N THR A 53 -3.89 10.28 15.23
CA THR A 53 -4.86 10.26 14.13
C THR A 53 -5.57 11.61 14.08
N PHE A 54 -5.67 12.18 12.88
CA PHE A 54 -6.42 13.40 12.62
C PHE A 54 -7.66 13.10 11.77
N LEU A 55 -8.71 13.90 11.95
CA LEU A 55 -9.86 13.86 11.05
C LEU A 55 -9.43 14.31 9.65
N GLN A 56 -9.84 13.55 8.64
CA GLN A 56 -9.54 13.86 7.24
C GLN A 56 -10.73 14.51 6.57
N ASN A 57 -10.46 15.48 5.70
CA ASN A 57 -11.48 16.08 4.85
C ASN A 57 -11.77 15.14 3.66
N VAL A 58 -12.57 14.11 3.93
CA VAL A 58 -12.95 13.09 2.94
C VAL A 58 -13.60 13.69 1.68
N PRO A 59 -14.51 14.68 1.75
CA PRO A 59 -15.08 15.30 0.55
C PRO A 59 -14.03 15.88 -0.39
N ASN A 60 -13.02 16.57 0.14
CA ASN A 60 -11.91 17.08 -0.68
C ASN A 60 -11.03 15.97 -1.23
N ILE A 61 -10.84 14.88 -0.47
CA ILE A 61 -10.04 13.74 -0.92
C ILE A 61 -10.69 13.06 -2.13
N VAL A 62 -12.01 12.81 -2.10
CA VAL A 62 -12.77 12.21 -3.20
C VAL A 62 -12.55 12.98 -4.50
N ASN A 63 -12.67 14.31 -4.45
CA ASN A 63 -12.49 15.19 -5.61
C ASN A 63 -11.04 15.24 -6.13
N SER A 64 -10.08 14.79 -5.32
CA SER A 64 -8.66 14.73 -5.66
C SER A 64 -8.18 13.35 -6.09
N LEU A 65 -9.09 12.37 -6.22
CA LEU A 65 -8.75 11.04 -6.73
C LEU A 65 -8.70 11.02 -8.26
N PRO A 66 -7.79 10.24 -8.87
CA PRO A 66 -6.71 9.50 -8.22
C PRO A 66 -5.57 10.42 -7.74
N LEU A 67 -4.80 9.98 -6.74
CA LEU A 67 -3.57 10.68 -6.36
C LEU A 67 -2.64 10.85 -7.57
N THR A 68 -1.87 11.94 -7.56
CA THR A 68 -0.78 12.08 -8.51
C THR A 68 0.29 11.02 -8.22
N LEU A 69 1.05 10.64 -9.26
CA LEU A 69 2.12 9.65 -9.10
C LEU A 69 3.24 10.17 -8.19
N ALA A 70 3.45 11.49 -8.13
CA ALA A 70 4.42 12.09 -7.23
C ALA A 70 4.01 11.88 -5.76
N ASP A 71 2.75 12.19 -5.41
CA ASP A 71 2.22 12.01 -4.06
C ASP A 71 2.22 10.52 -3.64
N LEU A 72 2.00 9.61 -4.59
CA LEU A 72 2.09 8.17 -4.34
C LEU A 72 3.52 7.75 -3.95
N CYS A 73 4.53 8.27 -4.65
CA CYS A 73 5.94 7.98 -4.36
C CYS A 73 6.40 8.54 -3.00
N ASP A 74 5.79 9.63 -2.54
CA ASP A 74 6.07 10.20 -1.23
C ASP A 74 5.48 9.34 -0.10
N THR A 75 4.30 8.77 -0.32
CA THR A 75 3.59 7.95 0.67
C THR A 75 4.05 6.49 0.71
N LEU A 76 4.52 5.93 -0.41
CA LEU A 76 4.93 4.54 -0.52
C LEU A 76 6.45 4.39 -0.39
N LYS A 77 6.90 3.77 0.70
CA LYS A 77 8.30 3.39 0.91
C LYS A 77 8.42 1.88 0.99
N VAL A 78 9.35 1.31 0.22
CA VAL A 78 9.60 -0.14 0.21
C VAL A 78 10.98 -0.41 0.76
N ILE A 79 11.04 -1.19 1.84
CA ILE A 79 12.29 -1.56 2.49
C ILE A 79 12.50 -3.05 2.26
N PHE A 80 13.61 -3.38 1.57
CA PHE A 80 14.02 -4.76 1.36
C PHE A 80 15.11 -5.11 2.36
N ILE A 81 14.88 -6.18 3.12
CA ILE A 81 15.82 -6.71 4.11
C ILE A 81 16.25 -8.09 3.61
N GLY A 82 17.50 -8.22 3.17
CA GLY A 82 18.03 -9.47 2.65
C GLY A 82 19.48 -9.34 2.17
N ALA A 83 20.09 -10.48 1.84
CA ALA A 83 21.49 -10.53 1.41
C ALA A 83 21.72 -10.00 -0.01
N ARG A 84 20.67 -9.92 -0.84
CA ARG A 84 20.75 -9.48 -2.23
C ARG A 84 19.60 -8.50 -2.55
N PRO A 85 19.84 -7.51 -3.42
CA PRO A 85 18.78 -6.63 -3.88
C PRO A 85 17.71 -7.42 -4.65
N PRO A 86 16.43 -7.02 -4.56
CA PRO A 86 15.37 -7.66 -5.31
C PRO A 86 15.52 -7.41 -6.81
N ASP A 87 15.14 -8.40 -7.62
CA ASP A 87 15.08 -8.25 -9.06
C ASP A 87 13.95 -7.29 -9.47
N ARG A 88 14.26 -6.37 -10.39
CA ARG A 88 13.33 -5.37 -10.92
C ARG A 88 12.11 -6.01 -11.59
N LEU A 89 12.27 -7.20 -12.18
CA LEU A 89 11.14 -7.92 -12.78
C LEU A 89 10.08 -8.30 -11.74
N HIS A 90 10.52 -8.75 -10.55
CA HIS A 90 9.63 -9.05 -9.44
C HIS A 90 9.00 -7.78 -8.86
N LEU A 91 9.77 -6.70 -8.75
CA LEU A 91 9.25 -5.41 -8.30
C LEU A 91 8.15 -4.89 -9.22
N LYS A 92 8.32 -5.02 -10.55
CA LYS A 92 7.29 -4.64 -11.51
C LYS A 92 5.97 -5.37 -11.28
N LYS A 93 5.98 -6.65 -10.89
CA LYS A 93 4.73 -7.38 -10.65
C LYS A 93 3.93 -6.82 -9.47
N VAL A 94 4.60 -6.27 -8.45
CA VAL A 94 3.97 -5.83 -7.20
C VAL A 94 3.73 -4.32 -7.18
N LEU A 95 4.65 -3.54 -7.75
CA LEU A 95 4.66 -2.07 -7.66
C LEU A 95 4.11 -1.37 -8.92
N THR A 96 3.61 -2.12 -9.90
CA THR A 96 3.01 -1.52 -11.10
C THR A 96 1.56 -1.12 -10.86
N VAL A 97 1.20 0.06 -11.35
CA VAL A 97 -0.18 0.56 -11.39
C VAL A 97 -0.77 0.32 -12.78
N ARG A 98 -1.91 -0.36 -12.85
CA ARG A 98 -2.65 -0.64 -14.09
C ARG A 98 -3.75 0.39 -14.27
N LYS A 99 -3.51 1.37 -15.16
CA LYS A 99 -4.46 2.47 -15.43
C LYS A 99 -5.90 2.00 -15.70
N LYS A 100 -6.08 0.91 -16.45
CA LYS A 100 -7.41 0.36 -16.76
C LYS A 100 -8.16 -0.08 -15.50
N LYS A 101 -7.48 -0.69 -14.53
CA LYS A 101 -8.08 -1.13 -13.27
C LYS A 101 -8.46 0.06 -12.38
N ILE A 102 -7.61 1.09 -12.34
CA ILE A 102 -7.92 2.33 -11.62
C ILE A 102 -9.18 3.00 -12.15
N ILE A 103 -9.32 3.13 -13.48
CA ILE A 103 -10.50 3.76 -14.09
C ILE A 103 -11.79 2.97 -13.80
N GLN A 104 -11.70 1.64 -13.70
CA GLN A 104 -12.85 0.80 -13.34
C GLN A 104 -13.23 0.91 -11.86
N ALA A 105 -12.27 1.27 -11.01
CA ALA A 105 -12.39 1.30 -9.55
C ALA A 105 -12.77 2.69 -9.00
N LEU A 106 -12.74 3.73 -9.84
CA LEU A 106 -13.20 5.09 -9.54
C LEU A 106 -14.64 5.27 -10.00
#